data_AF-A0A7X2MSZ1-F1
#
_entry.id   AF-A0A7X2MSZ1-F1
#
_cell.length_a   1.000
_cell.length_b   1.000
_cell.length_c   1.000
_cell.angle_alpha   90.00
_cell.angle_beta   90.00
_cell.angle_gamma   90.00
#
_symmetry.space_group_name_H-M   'P 1'
#
loop_
_entity.id
_entity.type
_entity.pdbx_description
1 polymer ?
#
loop_
_entity_poly.entity_id
_entity_poly.type
_entity_poly.pdbx_seq_one_letter_code
_entity_poly.pdbx_strand_id
1 'polypeptide(L)'
;LGLHNAPLVFLTVRAGLRRLPAELVDAARISGTSPRQILFTVILPLARPAIFAGAARAFVAAVGNFGIQAMLGIPARVPTLITLVYQQLNTLGPGALPNTAVYSMLIALITLAGMLISGWLGGRRDVRVSGSPRPWHQPLRRARLPGEIIAWLWMVITLLLPLSALLTTALTRGFGQALNWQTLTL
;
A
#
# COMPACT_ATOMS: atom_id res chain seq x y z
N LEU A 1 -2.71 -7.61 2.63
CA LEU A 1 -2.94 -6.26 2.05
C LEU A 1 -2.24 -5.14 2.83
N GLY A 2 -2.39 -5.08 4.17
CA GLY A 2 -1.75 -4.03 4.99
C GLY A 2 -0.22 -3.95 4.84
N LEU A 3 0.48 -5.09 4.92
CA LEU A 3 1.94 -5.14 4.75
C LEU A 3 2.42 -4.65 3.38
N HIS A 4 1.65 -4.90 2.32
CA HIS A 4 1.97 -4.47 0.95
C HIS A 4 1.89 -2.94 0.80
N ASN A 5 0.91 -2.30 1.43
CA ASN A 5 0.69 -0.85 1.33
C ASN A 5 1.47 -0.05 2.40
N ALA A 6 1.95 -0.70 3.46
CA ALA A 6 2.62 -0.04 4.58
C ALA A 6 3.80 0.89 4.17
N PRO A 7 4.71 0.51 3.24
CA PRO A 7 5.80 1.39 2.82
C PRO A 7 5.30 2.68 2.17
N LEU A 8 4.24 2.61 1.35
CA LEU A 8 3.67 3.78 0.68
C LEU A 8 3.02 4.73 1.69
N VAL A 9 2.30 4.19 2.68
CA VAL A 9 1.74 4.97 3.78
C VAL A 9 2.86 5.63 4.58
N PHE A 10 3.90 4.87 4.94
CA PHE A 10 5.05 5.38 5.68
C PHE A 10 5.74 6.52 4.94
N LEU A 11 6.00 6.39 3.63
CA LEU A 11 6.61 7.45 2.84
C LEU A 11 5.75 8.71 2.80
N THR A 12 4.44 8.55 2.69
CA THR A 12 3.48 9.67 2.68
C THR A 12 3.48 10.40 4.04
N VAL A 13 3.39 9.64 5.14
CA VAL A 13 3.42 10.19 6.50
C VAL A 13 4.77 10.85 6.79
N ARG A 14 5.88 10.21 6.42
CA ARG A 14 7.24 10.75 6.59
C ARG A 14 7.42 12.05 5.83
N ALA A 15 6.89 12.15 4.61
CA ALA A 15 6.92 13.39 3.84
C ALA A 15 6.13 14.50 4.55
N GLY A 16 4.98 14.18 5.15
CA GLY A 16 4.21 15.10 5.98
C GLY A 16 4.94 15.55 7.24
N LEU A 17 5.53 14.61 7.97
CA LEU A 17 6.31 14.89 9.19
C LEU A 17 7.53 15.79 8.91
N ARG A 18 8.20 15.59 7.76
CA ARG A 18 9.33 16.43 7.34
C ARG A 18 8.96 17.88 7.03
N ARG A 19 7.68 18.16 6.80
CA ARG A 19 7.17 19.52 6.57
C ARG A 19 6.73 20.22 7.86
N LEU A 20 6.78 19.52 9.00
CA LEU A 20 6.44 20.12 10.29
C LEU A 20 7.52 21.14 10.68
N PRO A 21 7.14 22.38 11.03
CA PRO A 21 8.07 23.38 11.53
C PRO A 21 8.65 22.91 12.87
N ALA A 22 9.98 22.83 12.95
CA ALA A 22 10.68 22.41 14.16
C ALA A 22 10.42 23.38 15.33
N GLU A 23 10.17 24.64 14.99
CA GLU A 23 9.90 25.74 15.92
C GLU A 23 8.67 25.46 16.80
N LEU A 24 7.65 24.79 16.28
CA LEU A 24 6.46 24.41 17.07
C LEU A 24 6.77 23.34 18.11
N VAL A 25 7.67 22.42 17.79
CA VAL A 25 8.12 21.38 18.71
C VAL A 25 9.03 21.98 19.78
N ASP A 26 9.93 22.88 19.40
CA ASP A 26 10.84 23.55 20.32
C ASP A 26 10.09 24.50 21.27
N ALA A 27 9.10 25.25 20.77
CA ALA A 27 8.24 26.09 21.61
C ALA A 27 7.45 25.27 22.65
N ALA A 28 6.92 24.11 22.26
CA ALA A 28 6.22 23.22 23.18
C ALA A 28 7.16 22.65 24.26
N ARG A 29 8.42 22.33 23.89
CA ARG A 29 9.46 21.90 24.85
C ARG A 29 9.83 23.00 25.83
N ILE A 30 10.04 24.23 25.36
CA ILE A 30 10.36 25.39 26.22
C ILE A 30 9.21 25.67 27.20
N SER A 31 7.97 25.42 26.78
CA SER A 31 6.77 25.55 27.62
C SER A 31 6.63 24.43 28.68
N GLY A 32 7.63 23.57 28.85
CA GLY A 32 7.62 22.49 29.85
C GLY A 32 6.75 21.29 29.48
N THR A 33 6.32 21.17 28.22
CA THR A 33 5.44 20.07 27.79
C THR A 33 6.21 18.76 27.70
N SER A 34 5.67 17.67 28.26
CA SER A 34 6.32 16.36 28.18
C SER A 34 6.36 15.80 26.75
N PRO A 35 7.34 14.94 26.38
CA PRO A 35 7.44 14.39 25.02
C PRO A 35 6.17 13.68 24.53
N ARG A 36 5.45 12.99 25.43
CA ARG A 36 4.17 12.32 25.10
C ARG A 36 3.08 13.34 24.78
N GLN A 37 2.97 14.42 25.56
CA GLN A 37 2.01 15.49 25.28
C GLN A 37 2.35 16.21 23.96
N ILE A 38 3.62 16.48 23.67
CA ILE A 38 4.03 17.06 22.38
C ILE A 38 3.61 16.18 21.21
N LEU A 39 3.76 14.86 21.34
CA LEU A 39 3.32 13.91 20.31
C LEU A 39 1.83 14.04 20.02
N PHE A 40 0.97 14.01 21.03
CA PHE A 40 -0.48 14.01 20.84
C PHE A 40 -1.10 15.39 20.59
N THR A 41 -0.47 16.47 21.07
CA THR A 41 -1.00 17.83 21.00
C THR A 41 -0.43 18.64 19.84
N VAL A 42 0.80 18.36 19.40
CA VAL A 42 1.47 19.10 18.32
C VAL A 42 1.71 18.22 17.10
N ILE A 43 2.47 17.14 17.24
CA ILE A 43 2.94 16.35 16.10
C ILE A 43 1.77 15.63 15.42
N LEU A 44 0.98 14.88 16.18
CA LEU A 44 -0.09 14.05 15.63
C LEU A 44 -1.18 14.90 14.93
N PRO A 45 -1.69 15.99 15.51
CA PRO A 45 -2.69 16.84 14.85
C PRO A 45 -2.18 17.50 13.57
N LEU A 46 -0.89 17.87 13.51
CA LEU A 46 -0.29 18.44 12.30
C LEU A 46 0.04 17.36 11.26
N ALA A 47 0.31 16.12 11.68
CA ALA A 47 0.55 14.98 10.79
C ALA A 47 -0.75 14.35 10.25
N ARG A 48 -1.91 14.62 10.87
CA ARG A 48 -3.22 14.06 10.48
C ARG A 48 -3.49 14.11 8.97
N PRO A 49 -3.32 15.24 8.25
CA PRO A 49 -3.60 15.28 6.81
C PRO A 49 -2.75 14.28 6.02
N ALA A 50 -1.48 14.13 6.36
CA ALA A 50 -0.57 13.18 5.71
C ALA A 50 -0.91 11.71 6.06
N ILE A 51 -1.32 11.44 7.31
CA ILE A 51 -1.78 10.13 7.74
C ILE A 51 -3.03 9.72 6.97
N PHE A 52 -4.04 10.58 6.90
CA PHE A 52 -5.28 10.29 6.17
C PHE A 52 -5.07 10.23 4.66
N ALA A 53 -4.17 11.03 4.08
CA ALA A 53 -3.81 10.90 2.67
C ALA A 53 -3.14 9.54 2.36
N GLY A 54 -2.21 9.10 3.21
CA GLY A 54 -1.58 7.78 3.09
C GLY A 54 -2.60 6.66 3.27
N ALA A 55 -3.45 6.75 4.29
CA ALA A 55 -4.51 5.79 4.58
C ALA A 55 -5.52 5.69 3.43
N ALA A 56 -5.98 6.81 2.87
CA ALA A 56 -6.87 6.83 1.71
C ALA A 56 -6.28 6.08 0.52
N ARG A 57 -5.00 6.32 0.22
CA ARG A 57 -4.30 5.63 -0.86
C ARG A 57 -4.20 4.12 -0.61
N ALA A 58 -3.85 3.72 0.61
CA ALA A 58 -3.79 2.31 0.99
C ALA A 58 -5.16 1.63 0.98
N PHE A 59 -6.21 2.36 1.34
CA PHE A 59 -7.59 1.88 1.33
C PHE A 59 -8.05 1.58 -0.09
N VAL A 60 -7.92 2.56 -1.01
CA VAL A 60 -8.28 2.37 -2.42
C VAL A 60 -7.50 1.21 -3.04
N ALA A 61 -6.18 1.14 -2.79
CA ALA A 61 -5.35 0.05 -3.27
C ALA A 61 -5.76 -1.31 -2.68
N ALA A 62 -6.19 -1.37 -1.41
CA ALA A 62 -6.62 -2.61 -0.78
C ALA A 62 -7.98 -3.09 -1.30
N VAL A 63 -8.95 -2.18 -1.45
CA VAL A 63 -10.30 -2.49 -1.94
C VAL A 63 -10.25 -3.00 -3.39
N GLY A 64 -9.42 -2.39 -4.24
CA GLY A 64 -9.27 -2.79 -5.64
C GLY A 64 -8.36 -4.00 -5.88
N ASN A 65 -7.74 -4.59 -4.85
CA ASN A 65 -6.78 -5.68 -5.05
C ASN A 65 -7.49 -7.03 -5.18
N PHE A 66 -7.73 -7.44 -6.43
CA PHE A 66 -8.23 -8.77 -6.73
C PHE A 66 -7.20 -9.87 -6.44
N GLY A 67 -5.96 -9.73 -6.90
CA GLY A 67 -4.98 -10.82 -6.91
C GLY A 67 -4.74 -11.45 -5.54
N ILE A 68 -4.40 -10.64 -4.53
CA ILE A 68 -4.13 -11.15 -3.18
C ILE A 68 -5.41 -11.73 -2.55
N GLN A 69 -6.56 -11.09 -2.78
CA GLN A 69 -7.84 -11.55 -2.25
C GLN A 69 -8.32 -12.85 -2.91
N ALA A 70 -8.06 -13.03 -4.20
CA ALA A 70 -8.37 -14.25 -4.93
C ALA A 70 -7.46 -15.39 -4.49
N MET A 71 -6.15 -15.16 -4.43
CA MET A 71 -5.18 -16.20 -4.08
C MET A 71 -5.31 -16.70 -2.65
N LEU A 72 -5.66 -15.83 -1.69
CA LEU A 72 -5.82 -16.23 -0.28
C LEU A 72 -7.28 -16.49 0.09
N GLY A 73 -8.21 -15.64 -0.35
CA GLY A 73 -9.61 -15.66 0.05
C GLY A 73 -10.41 -16.78 -0.61
N ILE A 74 -10.17 -17.10 -1.89
CA ILE A 74 -10.91 -18.18 -2.57
C ILE A 74 -10.59 -19.55 -1.93
N PRO A 75 -9.31 -19.96 -1.76
CA PRO A 75 -8.99 -21.22 -1.10
C PRO A 75 -9.45 -21.27 0.37
N ALA A 76 -9.37 -20.14 1.07
CA ALA A 76 -9.81 -20.03 2.46
C ALA A 76 -11.32 -19.88 2.64
N ARG A 77 -12.11 -19.86 1.55
CA ARG A 77 -13.57 -19.62 1.56
C ARG A 77 -13.98 -18.33 2.27
N VAL A 78 -13.16 -17.29 2.13
CA VAL A 78 -13.43 -15.94 2.62
C VAL A 78 -13.80 -15.06 1.43
N PRO A 79 -15.10 -14.97 1.06
CA PRO A 79 -15.52 -14.17 -0.07
C PRO A 79 -15.37 -12.68 0.24
N THR A 80 -14.82 -11.96 -0.73
CA THR A 80 -14.77 -10.50 -0.77
C THR A 80 -15.62 -9.99 -1.93
N LEU A 81 -16.09 -8.75 -1.88
CA LEU A 81 -16.90 -8.17 -2.96
C LEU A 81 -16.25 -8.32 -4.33
N ILE A 82 -14.94 -8.10 -4.44
CA ILE A 82 -14.22 -8.21 -5.73
C ILE A 82 -14.10 -9.66 -6.21
N THR A 83 -13.96 -10.63 -5.30
CA THR A 83 -14.00 -12.06 -5.68
C THR A 83 -15.39 -12.53 -6.06
N LEU A 84 -16.45 -11.95 -5.48
CA LEU A 84 -17.84 -12.24 -5.85
C LEU A 84 -18.17 -11.70 -7.25
N VAL A 85 -17.68 -10.50 -7.59
CA VAL A 85 -17.73 -9.97 -8.97
C VAL A 85 -17.10 -10.96 -9.94
N TYR A 86 -15.89 -11.45 -9.63
CA TYR A 86 -15.22 -12.43 -10.47
C TYR A 86 -16.01 -13.73 -10.62
N GLN A 87 -16.51 -14.31 -9.51
CA GLN A 87 -17.30 -15.53 -9.56
C GLN A 87 -18.55 -15.35 -10.42
N GLN A 88 -19.27 -14.25 -10.25
CA GLN A 88 -20.50 -13.99 -10.97
C GLN A 88 -20.27 -13.76 -12.47
N LEU A 89 -19.17 -13.09 -12.86
CA LEU A 89 -18.77 -12.94 -14.27
C LEU A 89 -18.46 -14.27 -14.94
N ASN A 90 -18.02 -15.27 -14.17
CA ASN A 90 -17.76 -16.63 -14.67
C ASN A 90 -19.00 -17.54 -14.63
N THR A 91 -20.15 -17.06 -14.13
CA THR A 91 -21.42 -17.80 -14.20
C THR A 91 -22.20 -17.45 -15.47
N LEU A 92 -22.77 -18.46 -16.13
CA LEU A 92 -23.56 -18.31 -17.37
C LEU A 92 -25.07 -18.15 -17.10
N GLY A 93 -25.47 -17.72 -15.90
CA GLY A 93 -26.87 -17.63 -15.49
C GLY A 93 -27.55 -16.30 -15.85
N PRO A 94 -28.90 -16.24 -15.93
CA PRO A 94 -29.64 -15.00 -16.19
C PRO A 94 -29.37 -13.88 -15.16
N GLY A 95 -29.01 -14.26 -13.93
CA GLY A 95 -28.65 -13.35 -12.85
C GLY A 95 -27.17 -12.92 -12.81
N ALA A 96 -26.33 -13.39 -13.75
CA ALA A 96 -24.89 -13.09 -13.78
C ALA A 96 -24.61 -11.58 -13.86
N LEU A 97 -25.16 -10.92 -14.87
CA LEU A 97 -24.92 -9.49 -15.11
C LEU A 97 -25.55 -8.58 -14.04
N PRO A 98 -26.82 -8.77 -13.63
CA PRO A 98 -27.42 -7.93 -12.60
C PRO A 98 -26.69 -8.00 -11.26
N ASN A 99 -26.33 -9.21 -10.80
CA ASN A 99 -25.63 -9.38 -9.52
C ASN A 99 -24.22 -8.79 -9.56
N THR A 100 -23.51 -8.96 -10.69
CA THR A 100 -22.20 -8.34 -10.91
C THR A 100 -22.30 -6.82 -10.78
N ALA A 101 -23.30 -6.21 -11.43
CA ALA A 101 -23.50 -4.76 -11.38
C ALA A 101 -23.76 -4.27 -9.94
N VAL A 102 -24.55 -5.00 -9.15
CA VAL A 102 -24.79 -4.68 -7.73
C VAL A 102 -23.49 -4.72 -6.93
N TYR A 103 -22.69 -5.78 -7.07
CA TYR A 103 -21.41 -5.88 -6.34
C TYR A 103 -20.42 -4.79 -6.76
N SER A 104 -20.31 -4.48 -8.05
CA SER A 104 -19.47 -3.38 -8.55
C SER A 104 -19.94 -2.03 -8.01
N MET A 105 -21.25 -1.79 -7.93
CA MET A 105 -21.82 -0.56 -7.36
C MET A 105 -21.53 -0.44 -5.86
N LEU A 106 -21.62 -1.55 -5.11
CA LEU A 106 -21.25 -1.58 -3.69
C LEU A 106 -19.77 -1.25 -3.48
N ILE A 107 -18.88 -1.83 -4.28
CA ILE A 107 -17.44 -1.51 -4.24
C ILE A 107 -17.24 -0.02 -4.51
N ALA A 108 -17.83 0.50 -5.58
CA ALA A 108 -17.72 1.91 -5.94
C ALA A 108 -18.22 2.84 -4.82
N LEU A 109 -19.36 2.52 -4.20
CA LEU A 109 -19.92 3.29 -3.10
C LEU A 109 -19.03 3.25 -1.86
N ILE A 110 -18.51 2.07 -1.49
CA ILE A 110 -17.59 1.92 -0.35
C ILE A 110 -16.28 2.67 -0.60
N THR A 111 -15.73 2.58 -1.81
CA THR A 111 -14.53 3.32 -2.19
C THR A 111 -14.77 4.82 -2.11
N LEU A 112 -15.86 5.31 -2.68
CA LEU A 112 -16.21 6.73 -2.67
C LEU A 112 -16.43 7.23 -1.23
N ALA A 113 -17.23 6.52 -0.43
CA ALA A 113 -17.47 6.84 0.97
C ALA A 113 -16.16 6.88 1.77
N GLY A 114 -15.29 5.88 1.61
CA GLY A 114 -13.99 5.85 2.27
C GLY A 114 -13.07 7.00 1.86
N MET A 115 -13.09 7.40 0.58
CA MET A 115 -12.34 8.56 0.09
C MET A 115 -12.88 9.88 0.65
N LEU A 116 -14.20 10.05 0.69
CA LEU A 116 -14.85 11.23 1.25
C LEU A 116 -14.57 11.36 2.76
N ILE A 117 -14.69 10.26 3.51
CA ILE A 117 -14.37 10.20 4.94
C ILE A 117 -12.91 10.54 5.17
N SER A 118 -11.99 9.96 4.37
CA SER A 118 -10.56 10.24 4.52
C SER A 118 -10.22 11.69 4.19
N GLY A 119 -10.87 12.29 3.18
CA GLY A 119 -10.72 13.71 2.85
C GLY A 119 -11.28 14.63 3.93
N TRP A 120 -12.42 14.27 4.53
CA TRP A 120 -13.04 15.02 5.61
C TRP A 120 -12.20 14.97 6.90
N LEU A 121 -11.75 13.78 7.31
CA LEU A 121 -10.88 13.58 8.48
C LEU A 121 -9.47 14.15 8.29
N GLY A 122 -8.96 14.14 7.05
CA GLY A 122 -7.68 14.73 6.70
C GLY A 122 -7.63 16.24 6.90
N GLY A 123 -8.79 16.92 6.84
CA GLY A 123 -8.90 18.36 7.03
C GLY A 123 -8.30 19.19 5.89
N ARG A 124 -8.88 20.36 5.61
CA ARG A 124 -8.40 21.31 4.58
C ARG A 124 -7.13 22.08 4.97
N ARG A 125 -6.37 21.61 5.96
CA ARG A 125 -5.14 22.30 6.38
C ARG A 125 -4.09 22.01 5.33
N ASP A 126 -4.09 22.85 4.30
CA ASP A 126 -2.97 23.02 3.40
C ASP A 126 -1.80 23.54 4.25
N VAL A 127 -1.07 22.62 4.88
CA VAL A 127 0.16 22.91 5.61
C VAL A 127 1.24 23.15 4.54
N ARG A 128 1.04 24.21 3.73
CA ARG A 128 2.10 24.86 2.96
C ARG A 128 2.95 25.61 3.96
N VAL A 129 3.68 24.87 4.77
CA VAL A 129 4.71 25.46 5.63
C VAL A 129 5.92 25.67 4.75
N SER A 130 6.07 26.91 4.31
CA SER A 130 7.29 27.43 3.75
C SER A 130 8.30 27.58 4.88
N GLY A 131 9.02 26.49 5.17
CA GLY A 131 10.19 26.47 6.02
C GLY A 131 11.31 25.77 5.26
N SER A 132 12.53 26.31 5.32
CA SER A 132 13.70 25.66 4.70
C SER A 132 13.83 24.26 5.31
N PRO A 133 13.59 23.18 4.54
CA PRO A 133 13.66 21.84 5.07
C PRO A 133 15.14 21.60 5.39
N ARG A 134 15.54 21.71 6.66
CA ARG A 134 16.88 21.28 7.07
C ARG A 134 16.93 19.77 6.89
N PRO A 135 17.58 19.27 5.84
CA PRO A 135 17.55 17.85 5.59
C PRO A 135 18.46 17.21 6.64
N TRP A 136 17.92 16.29 7.44
CA TRP A 136 18.74 15.40 8.27
C TRP A 136 19.57 14.51 7.35
N HIS A 137 20.74 15.01 6.95
CA HIS A 137 21.79 14.25 6.30
C HIS A 137 22.61 13.58 7.39
N GLN A 138 22.33 12.32 7.68
CA GLN A 138 23.33 11.44 8.28
C GLN A 138 24.14 10.84 7.12
N PRO A 139 25.41 11.23 6.91
CA PRO A 139 26.21 10.66 5.85
C PRO A 139 26.60 9.23 6.24
N LEU A 140 25.91 8.24 5.66
CA LEU A 140 26.33 6.84 5.69
C LEU A 140 27.57 6.66 4.80
N ARG A 141 28.71 7.23 5.18
CA ARG A 141 29.87 7.39 4.28
C ARG A 141 30.59 6.07 3.96
N ARG A 142 30.48 5.04 4.83
CA ARG A 142 31.15 3.74 4.67
C ARG A 142 30.23 2.54 4.48
N ALA A 143 28.97 2.61 4.93
CA ALA A 143 27.99 1.52 4.74
C ALA A 143 27.16 1.65 3.45
N ARG A 144 27.40 2.70 2.64
CA ARG A 144 26.66 2.94 1.37
C ARG A 144 26.90 1.85 0.33
N LEU A 145 28.16 1.49 0.05
CA LEU A 145 28.48 0.47 -0.95
C LEU A 145 27.91 -0.92 -0.60
N PRO A 146 28.12 -1.48 0.61
CA PRO A 146 27.50 -2.76 0.94
C PRO A 146 25.97 -2.67 1.01
N GLY A 147 25.40 -1.56 1.49
CA GLY A 147 23.95 -1.36 1.51
C GLY A 147 23.32 -1.24 0.11
N GLU A 148 24.02 -0.59 -0.82
CA GLU A 148 23.62 -0.44 -2.21
C GLU A 148 23.72 -1.77 -2.95
N ILE A 149 24.79 -2.54 -2.74
CA ILE A 149 24.94 -3.90 -3.30
C ILE A 149 23.83 -4.83 -2.77
N ILE A 150 23.56 -4.81 -1.46
CA ILE A 150 22.47 -5.63 -0.87
C ILE A 150 21.11 -5.23 -1.43
N ALA A 151 20.85 -3.93 -1.59
CA ALA A 151 19.59 -3.44 -2.18
C ALA A 151 19.45 -3.86 -3.64
N TRP A 152 20.52 -3.75 -4.45
CA TRP A 152 20.54 -4.21 -5.83
C TRP A 152 20.36 -5.71 -5.94
N LEU A 153 21.07 -6.50 -5.12
CA LEU A 153 20.93 -7.96 -5.09
C LEU A 153 19.50 -8.38 -4.73
N TRP A 154 18.93 -7.75 -3.70
CA TRP A 154 17.55 -8.01 -3.29
C TRP A 154 16.55 -7.67 -4.41
N MET A 155 16.75 -6.53 -5.09
CA MET A 155 15.91 -6.10 -6.21
C MET A 155 16.02 -7.07 -7.41
N VAL A 156 17.23 -7.54 -7.72
CA VAL A 156 17.48 -8.53 -8.78
C VAL A 156 16.84 -9.87 -8.43
N ILE A 157 16.96 -10.34 -7.18
CA ILE A 157 16.34 -11.59 -6.72
C ILE A 157 14.82 -11.50 -6.82
N THR A 158 14.21 -10.43 -6.30
CA THR A 158 12.75 -10.25 -6.35
C THR A 158 12.21 -10.07 -7.75
N LEU A 159 13.03 -9.66 -8.72
CA LEU A 159 12.66 -9.57 -10.13
C LEU A 159 12.86 -10.90 -10.89
N LEU A 160 13.98 -11.60 -10.64
CA LEU A 160 14.32 -12.84 -11.33
C LEU A 160 13.44 -14.02 -10.88
N LEU A 161 12.98 -14.03 -9.64
CA LEU A 161 12.13 -15.12 -9.10
C LEU A 161 10.77 -15.25 -9.83
N PRO A 162 9.99 -14.18 -10.03
CA PRO A 162 8.78 -14.27 -10.84
C PRO A 162 9.06 -14.47 -12.33
N LEU A 163 10.16 -13.92 -12.88
CA LEU A 163 10.54 -14.15 -14.28
C LEU A 163 10.91 -15.61 -14.54
N SER A 164 11.66 -16.24 -13.65
CA SER A 164 12.03 -17.65 -13.78
C SER A 164 10.82 -18.56 -13.61
N ALA A 165 9.91 -18.25 -12.68
CA ALA A 165 8.63 -18.95 -12.53
C ALA A 165 7.72 -18.79 -13.76
N LEU A 166 7.70 -17.61 -14.39
CA LEU A 166 6.99 -17.37 -15.65
C LEU A 166 7.61 -18.15 -16.81
N LEU A 167 8.95 -18.21 -16.88
CA LEU A 167 9.65 -18.96 -17.92
C LEU A 167 9.37 -20.47 -17.80
N THR A 168 9.42 -21.03 -16.60
CA THR A 168 9.15 -22.46 -16.36
C THR A 168 7.69 -22.80 -16.58
N THR A 169 6.75 -21.91 -16.22
CA THR A 169 5.33 -22.11 -16.53
C THR A 169 5.01 -21.94 -18.01
N ALA A 170 5.71 -21.06 -18.73
CA ALA A 170 5.57 -20.94 -20.19
C ALA A 170 6.10 -22.17 -20.95
N LEU A 171 7.05 -22.91 -20.37
CA LEU A 171 7.67 -24.10 -20.95
C LEU A 171 7.02 -25.43 -20.53
N THR A 172 6.05 -25.41 -19.60
CA THR A 172 5.36 -26.61 -19.12
C THR A 172 3.90 -26.62 -19.60
N ARG A 173 3.40 -27.78 -20.06
CA ARG A 173 2.05 -27.93 -20.64
C ARG A 173 0.89 -27.78 -19.63
N GLY A 174 1.17 -27.66 -18.33
CA GLY A 174 0.16 -27.52 -17.29
C GLY A 174 0.72 -27.18 -15.91
N PHE A 175 -0.05 -26.45 -15.11
CA PHE A 175 0.30 -26.04 -13.75
C PHE A 175 0.53 -27.26 -12.84
N GLY A 176 1.74 -27.37 -12.25
CA GLY A 176 2.05 -28.36 -11.21
C GLY A 176 2.86 -29.58 -11.65
N GLN A 177 3.39 -29.63 -12.87
CA GLN A 177 4.31 -30.70 -13.29
C GLN A 177 5.79 -30.30 -13.12
N ALA A 178 6.59 -31.22 -12.57
CA ALA A 178 8.04 -31.05 -12.47
C ALA A 178 8.68 -30.98 -13.86
N LEU A 179 9.71 -30.14 -14.01
CA LEU A 179 10.48 -30.00 -15.25
C LEU A 179 11.18 -31.33 -15.54
N ASN A 180 10.65 -32.10 -16.49
CA ASN A 180 11.24 -33.34 -16.98
C ASN A 180 11.40 -33.22 -18.50
N TRP A 181 12.34 -33.98 -19.06
CA TRP A 181 12.57 -34.03 -20.51
C TRP A 181 11.33 -34.42 -21.33
N GLN A 182 10.32 -35.01 -20.70
CA GLN A 182 9.06 -35.42 -21.31
C GLN A 182 7.95 -34.35 -21.30
N THR A 183 8.09 -33.27 -20.50
CA THR A 183 7.08 -32.20 -20.37
C THR A 183 7.42 -30.93 -21.15
N LEU A 184 8.58 -30.91 -21.81
CA LEU A 184 8.98 -29.84 -22.72
C LEU A 184 8.01 -29.77 -23.91
N THR A 185 7.54 -28.57 -24.21
CA THR A 185 6.84 -28.26 -25.46
C THR A 185 7.86 -28.05 -26.58
N LEU A 186 8.45 -29.13 -27.06
CA LEU A 186 8.92 -29.30 -28.43
C LEU A 186 8.59 -30.73 -28.85
#